data_AF-A0ABD2PLB9-F1
#
_entry.id   AF-A0ABD2PLB9-F1
#
_cell.length_a   1.000
_cell.length_b   1.000
_cell.length_c   1.000
_cell.angle_alpha   90.00
_cell.angle_beta   90.00
_cell.angle_gamma   90.00
#
_symmetry.space_group_name_H-M   'P 1'
#
loop_
_entity.id
_entity.type
_entity.pdbx_description
1 polymer ?
#
loop_
_entity_poly.entity_id
_entity_poly.type
_entity_poly.pdbx_seq_one_letter_code
_entity_poly.pdbx_strand_id
1 'polypeptide(L)'
;MHPKLMLNLGLNVADYQINVCEGEGAPHYYWTLDLPPLEPLKNIAKRHLQTQSILQPHTEYHNTLRFKLSPGPDPPYDEQVHKLGPQKLTLQHLYVTQSGNAVCSVLQPDAVQQVNRMPNPHVSVARNNDTEWKDLSRVLTQVERDTYEKTEVTHEGWLQGRRTGCMRYTLGWVVTTHPATHMQDSIDRHMQEDSES
;
A
#
# COMPACT_ATOMS: atom_id res chain seq x y z
N MET A 1 -27.38 -34.24 32.46
CA MET A 1 -27.70 -34.86 31.16
C MET A 1 -26.44 -34.84 30.29
N HIS A 2 -25.85 -36.00 30.03
CA HIS A 2 -24.87 -36.19 28.96
C HIS A 2 -25.47 -37.19 27.97
N PRO A 3 -25.36 -36.92 26.66
CA PRO A 3 -24.35 -37.59 25.83
C PRO A 3 -23.65 -36.59 24.87
N LYS A 4 -22.33 -36.66 24.65
CA LYS A 4 -21.47 -37.64 23.95
C LYS A 4 -21.37 -37.37 22.44
N LEU A 5 -20.13 -37.08 22.02
CA LEU A 5 -19.62 -36.78 20.67
C LEU A 5 -20.13 -37.70 19.57
N MET A 6 -20.31 -37.13 18.37
CA MET A 6 -19.79 -37.71 17.13
C MET A 6 -19.02 -36.64 16.35
N LEU A 7 -17.71 -36.83 16.28
CA LEU A 7 -16.85 -36.30 15.22
C LEU A 7 -17.34 -36.90 13.90
N ASN A 8 -17.67 -36.06 12.93
CA ASN A 8 -17.67 -36.47 11.54
C ASN A 8 -16.67 -35.56 10.80
N LEU A 9 -15.54 -36.17 10.43
CA LEU A 9 -14.51 -35.59 9.58
C LEU A 9 -15.09 -35.44 8.18
N GLY A 10 -15.59 -34.24 7.89
CA GLY A 10 -15.86 -33.78 6.54
C GLY A 10 -14.99 -32.57 6.27
N LEU A 11 -13.75 -32.80 5.81
CA LEU A 11 -12.94 -31.76 5.17
C LEU A 11 -13.71 -31.27 3.95
N ASN A 12 -14.39 -30.14 4.10
CA ASN A 12 -14.89 -29.38 2.97
C ASN A 12 -14.12 -28.06 2.94
N VAL A 13 -13.15 -27.99 2.04
CA VAL A 13 -12.42 -26.78 1.69
C VAL A 13 -13.40 -25.91 0.91
N ALA A 14 -14.34 -25.30 1.62
CA ALA A 14 -15.29 -24.34 1.08
C ALA A 14 -14.84 -22.96 1.55
N ASP A 15 -14.28 -22.21 0.62
CA ASP A 15 -14.23 -20.75 0.56
C ASP A 15 -14.01 -20.05 1.91
N TYR A 16 -12.73 -19.78 2.22
CA TYR A 16 -12.40 -18.61 3.04
C TYR A 16 -12.83 -17.36 2.26
N GLN A 17 -14.12 -17.06 2.32
CA GLN A 17 -14.66 -15.79 1.92
C GLN A 17 -14.15 -14.77 2.93
N ILE A 18 -13.02 -14.13 2.62
CA ILE A 18 -12.54 -12.96 3.35
C ILE A 18 -13.57 -11.87 3.09
N ASN A 19 -14.55 -11.76 3.97
CA ASN A 19 -15.41 -10.59 4.05
C ASN A 19 -14.54 -9.44 4.53
N VAL A 20 -13.98 -8.68 3.59
CA VAL A 20 -13.49 -7.33 3.87
C VAL A 20 -14.72 -6.49 4.13
N CYS A 21 -15.16 -6.42 5.38
CA CYS A 21 -16.11 -5.39 5.78
C CYS A 21 -15.40 -4.06 5.57
N GLU A 22 -15.80 -3.32 4.54
CA GLU A 22 -15.49 -1.90 4.39
C GLU A 22 -16.11 -1.18 5.59
N GLY A 23 -15.37 -1.09 6.70
CA GLY A 23 -15.77 -0.21 7.79
C GLY A 23 -15.63 1.22 7.31
N GLU A 24 -16.72 1.97 7.34
CA GLU A 24 -16.72 3.40 7.08
C GLU A 24 -15.84 4.09 8.15
N GLY A 25 -14.75 4.75 7.72
CA GLY A 25 -13.87 5.52 8.61
C GLY A 25 -12.39 5.45 8.27
N ALA A 26 -11.63 6.40 8.79
CA ALA A 26 -10.17 6.36 8.74
C ALA A 26 -9.62 5.33 9.76
N PRO A 27 -8.49 4.66 9.46
CA PRO A 27 -7.92 3.66 10.35
C PRO A 27 -7.33 4.30 11.60
N HIS A 28 -7.68 3.79 12.79
CA HIS A 28 -7.10 4.24 14.06
C HIS A 28 -5.61 3.88 14.19
N TYR A 29 -5.22 2.73 13.63
CA TYR A 29 -3.84 2.26 13.64
C TYR A 29 -3.46 1.72 12.27
N TYR A 30 -2.22 1.97 11.87
CA TYR A 30 -1.62 1.32 10.72
C TYR A 30 -0.15 0.97 10.99
N TRP A 31 0.21 -0.23 10.56
CA TRP A 31 1.57 -0.78 10.67
C TRP A 31 2.22 -0.74 9.31
N THR A 32 3.45 -0.29 9.28
CA THR A 32 4.18 -0.05 8.04
C THR A 32 5.61 -0.55 8.14
N LEU A 33 6.22 -0.67 6.97
CA LEU A 33 7.65 -0.58 6.80
C LEU A 33 7.94 0.79 6.19
N ASP A 34 8.52 1.69 6.98
CA ASP A 34 8.86 3.04 6.53
C ASP A 34 10.13 2.99 5.69
N LEU A 35 10.10 3.66 4.55
CA LEU A 35 11.22 3.75 3.63
C LEU A 35 12.07 4.99 3.97
N PRO A 36 13.37 4.98 3.64
CA PRO A 36 14.16 6.20 3.69
C PRO A 36 13.62 7.22 2.69
N PRO A 37 14.04 8.50 2.76
CA PRO A 37 13.68 9.48 1.75
C PRO A 37 14.10 9.03 0.34
N LEU A 38 13.14 8.97 -0.60
CA LEU A 38 13.39 8.54 -1.99
C LEU A 38 12.97 9.61 -3.00
N GLU A 39 13.63 10.77 -2.97
CA GLU A 39 13.43 11.82 -3.97
C GLU A 39 13.61 11.33 -5.43
N PRO A 40 14.54 10.38 -5.75
CA PRO A 40 14.63 9.82 -7.10
C PRO A 40 13.34 9.15 -7.58
N LEU A 41 12.60 8.45 -6.70
CA LEU A 41 11.33 7.80 -7.06
C LEU A 41 10.28 8.84 -7.48
N LYS A 42 10.15 9.90 -6.69
CA LYS A 42 9.29 11.06 -6.97
C LYS A 42 9.66 11.72 -8.30
N ASN A 43 10.95 11.92 -8.55
CA ASN A 43 11.42 12.56 -9.78
C ASN A 43 11.15 11.73 -11.03
N ILE A 44 11.27 10.41 -10.94
CA ILE A 44 10.91 9.51 -12.04
C ILE A 44 9.40 9.56 -12.29
N ALA A 45 8.57 9.48 -11.24
CA ALA A 45 7.12 9.55 -11.35
C ALA A 45 6.63 10.84 -12.00
N LYS A 46 7.20 11.99 -11.61
CA LYS A 46 6.86 13.32 -12.13
C LYS A 46 6.97 13.46 -13.64
N ARG A 47 7.75 12.62 -14.32
CA ARG A 47 7.90 12.68 -15.79
C ARG A 47 6.59 12.36 -16.54
N HIS A 48 5.70 11.59 -15.93
CA HIS A 48 4.43 11.17 -16.55
C HIS A 48 3.20 11.51 -15.70
N LEU A 49 3.39 12.08 -14.51
CA LEU A 49 2.27 12.54 -13.69
C LEU A 49 1.60 13.77 -14.30
N GLN A 50 0.28 13.84 -14.13
CA GLN A 50 -0.50 15.01 -14.50
C GLN A 50 -0.34 16.11 -13.45
N THR A 51 -0.48 17.38 -13.85
CA THR A 51 -0.27 18.56 -12.99
C THR A 51 -1.12 18.54 -11.72
N GLN A 52 -2.33 17.98 -11.78
CA GLN A 52 -3.29 17.89 -10.68
C GLN A 52 -3.04 16.70 -9.72
N SER A 53 -2.00 15.91 -9.94
CA SER A 53 -1.71 14.75 -9.09
C SER A 53 -1.16 15.22 -7.74
N ILE A 54 -1.69 14.66 -6.66
CA ILE A 54 -1.23 14.92 -5.30
C ILE A 54 -0.13 13.91 -4.98
N LEU A 55 1.09 14.41 -4.77
CA LEU A 55 2.26 13.60 -4.44
C LEU A 55 2.32 13.33 -2.93
N GLN A 56 2.62 12.09 -2.57
CA GLN A 56 3.01 11.76 -1.20
C GLN A 56 4.42 12.34 -0.97
N PRO A 57 4.67 12.98 0.19
CA PRO A 57 6.01 13.44 0.53
C PRO A 57 7.01 12.30 0.46
N HIS A 58 8.13 12.52 -0.23
CA HIS A 58 9.15 11.49 -0.44
C HIS A 58 9.82 11.00 0.86
N THR A 59 9.63 11.72 1.96
CA THR A 59 10.05 11.39 3.33
C THR A 59 9.04 10.52 4.09
N GLU A 60 7.84 10.36 3.55
CA GLU A 60 6.72 9.62 4.17
C GLU A 60 6.39 8.33 3.42
N TYR A 61 7.23 7.92 2.46
CA TYR A 61 7.00 6.66 1.76
C TYR A 61 7.06 5.48 2.72
N HIS A 62 6.08 4.61 2.60
CA HIS A 62 5.95 3.44 3.42
C HIS A 62 5.28 2.32 2.63
N ASN A 63 5.54 1.09 3.05
CA ASN A 63 4.78 -0.09 2.62
C ASN A 63 3.88 -0.54 3.77
N THR A 64 2.57 -0.42 3.58
CA THR A 64 1.58 -0.79 4.62
C THR A 64 1.51 -2.31 4.78
N LEU A 65 1.59 -2.78 6.03
CA LEU A 65 1.46 -4.18 6.43
C LEU A 65 0.05 -4.51 6.89
N ARG A 66 -0.61 -3.58 7.57
CA ARG A 66 -1.98 -3.73 8.07
C ARG A 66 -2.53 -2.37 8.48
N PHE A 67 -3.85 -2.22 8.42
CA PHE A 67 -4.56 -1.19 9.16
C PHE A 67 -5.63 -1.83 10.06
N LYS A 68 -6.00 -1.12 11.13
CA LYS A 68 -7.05 -1.53 12.06
C LYS A 68 -8.04 -0.39 12.22
N LEU A 69 -9.31 -0.69 11.91
CA LEU A 69 -10.45 0.24 12.03
C LEU A 69 -11.08 0.23 13.42
N SER A 70 -10.80 -0.78 14.25
CA SER A 70 -11.29 -0.81 15.62
C SER A 70 -10.33 -0.05 16.55
N PRO A 71 -10.86 0.70 17.53
CA PRO A 71 -10.03 1.44 18.47
C PRO A 71 -9.22 0.51 19.39
N GLY A 72 -8.18 1.06 20.01
CA GLY A 72 -7.28 0.40 20.95
C GLY A 72 -6.08 -0.30 20.30
N PRO A 73 -5.00 -0.55 21.05
CA PRO A 73 -3.77 -1.15 20.54
C PRO A 73 -3.97 -2.62 20.11
N ASP A 74 -2.99 -3.19 19.41
CA ASP A 74 -2.91 -4.63 19.09
C ASP A 74 -1.53 -5.17 19.48
N PRO A 75 -1.25 -5.34 20.79
CA PRO A 75 0.08 -5.69 21.27
C PRO A 75 0.68 -6.97 20.65
N PRO A 76 -0.10 -8.05 20.40
CA PRO A 76 0.43 -9.23 19.73
C PRO A 76 0.90 -8.97 18.30
N TYR A 77 0.23 -8.07 17.57
CA TYR A 77 0.64 -7.72 16.21
C TYR A 77 1.78 -6.71 16.20
N ASP A 78 1.75 -5.73 17.10
CA ASP A 78 2.88 -4.81 17.35
C ASP A 78 4.17 -5.60 17.59
N GLU A 79 4.14 -6.58 18.51
CA GLU A 79 5.31 -7.39 18.83
C GLU A 79 5.84 -8.16 17.60
N GLN A 80 4.94 -8.72 16.77
CA GLN A 80 5.33 -9.40 15.53
C GLN A 80 6.01 -8.47 14.53
N VAL A 81 5.45 -7.27 14.33
CA VAL A 81 5.98 -6.27 13.39
C VAL A 81 7.34 -5.74 13.87
N HIS A 82 7.46 -5.37 15.14
CA HIS A 82 8.70 -4.82 15.71
C HIS A 82 9.82 -5.87 15.81
N LYS A 83 9.49 -7.16 16.00
CA LYS A 83 10.45 -8.27 15.94
C LYS A 83 11.12 -8.45 14.58
N LEU A 84 10.52 -7.94 13.50
CA LEU A 84 11.17 -7.97 12.19
C LEU A 84 12.50 -7.20 12.20
N GLY A 85 12.59 -6.11 12.97
CA GLY A 85 13.70 -5.16 12.83
C GLY A 85 13.79 -4.60 11.40
N PRO A 86 14.93 -3.98 11.03
CA PRO A 86 15.10 -3.46 9.68
C PRO A 86 14.97 -4.54 8.60
N GLN A 87 14.21 -4.25 7.55
CA GLN A 87 13.94 -5.19 6.46
C GLN A 87 14.47 -4.65 5.13
N LYS A 88 14.67 -5.53 4.14
CA LYS A 88 15.04 -5.13 2.78
C LYS A 88 13.86 -5.39 1.85
N LEU A 89 13.34 -4.33 1.24
CA LEU A 89 12.30 -4.41 0.22
C LEU A 89 12.91 -4.17 -1.16
N THR A 90 12.40 -4.87 -2.18
CA THR A 90 12.76 -4.58 -3.57
C THR A 90 11.63 -3.81 -4.25
N LEU A 91 11.89 -2.56 -4.62
CA LEU A 91 11.01 -1.77 -5.46
C LEU A 91 11.17 -2.24 -6.91
N GLN A 92 10.14 -2.91 -7.46
CA GLN A 92 10.25 -3.57 -8.76
C GLN A 92 9.91 -2.63 -9.91
N HIS A 93 8.67 -2.15 -9.93
CA HIS A 93 8.14 -1.35 -11.00
C HIS A 93 7.36 -0.17 -10.45
N LEU A 94 7.61 1.01 -11.01
CA LEU A 94 6.79 2.19 -10.83
C LEU A 94 5.76 2.24 -11.95
N TYR A 95 4.49 2.38 -11.58
CA TYR A 95 3.36 2.56 -12.48
C TYR A 95 2.83 3.98 -12.36
N VAL A 96 2.57 4.62 -13.50
CA VAL A 96 1.92 5.94 -13.58
C VAL A 96 0.72 5.83 -14.51
N THR A 97 -0.48 6.02 -13.98
CA THR A 97 -1.72 5.92 -14.76
C THR A 97 -1.97 7.21 -15.54
N GLN A 98 -2.74 7.10 -16.62
CA GLN A 98 -3.20 8.28 -17.36
C GLN A 98 -4.08 9.20 -16.51
N SER A 99 -4.69 8.69 -15.43
CA SER A 99 -5.53 9.46 -14.53
C SER A 99 -4.75 10.25 -13.47
N GLY A 100 -3.42 10.11 -13.39
CA GLY A 100 -2.57 10.81 -12.42
C GLY A 100 -2.28 10.04 -11.13
N ASN A 101 -2.56 8.74 -11.07
CA ASN A 101 -2.12 7.89 -9.94
C ASN A 101 -0.71 7.37 -10.20
N ALA A 102 0.11 7.28 -9.15
CA ALA A 102 1.40 6.60 -9.21
C ALA A 102 1.61 5.67 -8.02
N VAL A 103 2.00 4.42 -8.32
CA VAL A 103 2.17 3.34 -7.35
C VAL A 103 3.38 2.50 -7.72
N CYS A 104 4.18 2.15 -6.73
CA CYS A 104 5.35 1.29 -6.90
C CYS A 104 5.06 -0.11 -6.33
N SER A 105 5.19 -1.14 -7.17
CA SER A 105 5.15 -2.55 -6.74
C SER A 105 6.39 -2.90 -5.91
N VAL A 106 6.19 -3.78 -4.92
CA VAL A 106 7.24 -4.18 -3.97
C VAL A 106 7.29 -5.70 -3.83
N LEU A 107 8.50 -6.27 -3.85
CA LEU A 107 8.74 -7.59 -3.29
C LEU A 107 9.12 -7.48 -1.82
N GLN A 108 8.36 -8.20 -1.02
CA GLN A 108 8.62 -8.39 0.40
C GLN A 108 9.42 -9.68 0.62
N PRO A 109 10.38 -9.71 1.55
CA PRO A 109 11.00 -10.97 1.99
C PRO A 109 9.99 -11.83 2.78
N ASP A 110 10.23 -13.14 2.85
CA ASP A 110 9.30 -14.11 3.44
C ASP A 110 8.86 -13.74 4.86
N ALA A 111 9.77 -13.24 5.70
CA ALA A 111 9.46 -12.81 7.07
C ALA A 111 8.43 -11.68 7.11
N VAL A 112 8.51 -10.73 6.18
CA VAL A 112 7.52 -9.64 6.05
C VAL A 112 6.20 -10.18 5.53
N GLN A 113 6.23 -11.10 4.55
CA GLN A 113 5.01 -11.70 4.00
C GLN A 113 4.19 -12.43 5.08
N GLN A 114 4.84 -13.07 6.06
CA GLN A 114 4.16 -13.77 7.15
C GLN A 114 3.31 -12.85 8.04
N VAL A 115 3.75 -11.60 8.24
CA VAL A 115 3.01 -10.62 9.05
C VAL A 115 2.12 -9.70 8.23
N ASN A 116 2.38 -9.56 6.92
CA ASN A 116 1.58 -8.72 6.04
C ASN A 116 0.12 -9.21 5.97
N ARG A 117 -0.81 -8.26 6.03
CA ARG A 117 -2.27 -8.44 5.91
C ARG A 117 -2.86 -7.61 4.77
N MET A 118 -2.03 -6.83 4.07
CA MET A 118 -2.44 -6.05 2.91
C MET A 118 -2.34 -6.87 1.62
N PRO A 119 -3.35 -6.84 0.74
CA PRO A 119 -3.22 -7.36 -0.60
C PRO A 119 -2.28 -6.46 -1.41
N ASN A 120 -1.46 -7.07 -2.28
CA ASN A 120 -0.59 -6.38 -3.24
C ASN A 120 0.31 -5.30 -2.61
N PRO A 121 1.44 -5.72 -1.99
CA PRO A 121 2.40 -4.82 -1.35
C PRO A 121 2.89 -3.73 -2.30
N HIS A 122 2.76 -2.48 -1.87
CA HIS A 122 3.14 -1.33 -2.69
C HIS A 122 3.61 -0.16 -1.84
N VAL A 123 4.20 0.82 -2.52
CA VAL A 123 4.43 2.17 -2.02
C VAL A 123 3.56 3.12 -2.84
N SER A 124 2.74 3.89 -2.14
CA SER A 124 1.93 4.97 -2.72
C SER A 124 2.83 6.17 -3.04
N VAL A 125 2.81 6.63 -4.29
CA VAL A 125 3.68 7.73 -4.75
C VAL A 125 2.87 8.98 -5.04
N ALA A 126 1.75 8.82 -5.77
CA ALA A 126 0.82 9.90 -6.07
C ALA A 126 -0.59 9.36 -6.22
N ARG A 127 -1.57 10.23 -5.98
CA ARG A 127 -2.98 9.99 -6.29
C ARG A 127 -3.55 11.17 -7.07
N ASN A 128 -4.59 10.91 -7.85
CA ASN A 128 -5.41 11.98 -8.39
C ASN A 128 -6.47 12.44 -7.37
N ASN A 129 -7.28 13.44 -7.75
CA ASN A 129 -8.30 13.99 -6.84
C ASN A 129 -9.43 13.01 -6.52
N ASP A 130 -9.70 12.06 -7.41
CA ASP A 130 -10.83 11.11 -7.31
C ASP A 130 -10.45 9.77 -6.67
N THR A 131 -9.18 9.58 -6.32
CA THR A 131 -8.66 8.34 -5.74
C THR A 131 -8.19 8.62 -4.32
N GLU A 132 -8.59 7.79 -3.36
CA GLU A 132 -8.01 7.83 -2.01
C GLU A 132 -6.72 7.00 -1.93
N TRP A 133 -5.85 7.31 -0.97
CA TRP A 133 -4.57 6.57 -0.79
C TRP A 133 -4.78 5.05 -0.62
N LYS A 134 -5.83 4.65 0.09
CA LYS A 134 -6.17 3.23 0.33
C LYS A 134 -6.52 2.47 -0.97
N ASP A 135 -7.02 3.17 -1.97
CA ASP A 135 -7.48 2.60 -3.24
C ASP A 135 -6.34 2.32 -4.23
N LEU A 136 -5.11 2.80 -3.94
CA LEU A 136 -3.96 2.58 -4.82
C LEU A 136 -3.55 1.10 -4.92
N SER A 137 -3.90 0.28 -3.93
CA SER A 137 -3.80 -1.20 -4.02
C SER A 137 -4.61 -1.77 -5.17
N ARG A 138 -5.84 -1.26 -5.38
CA ARG A 138 -6.71 -1.65 -6.49
C ARG A 138 -6.15 -1.17 -7.83
N VAL A 139 -5.60 0.04 -7.87
CA VAL A 139 -4.90 0.57 -9.05
C VAL A 139 -3.75 -0.37 -9.43
N LEU A 140 -2.90 -0.75 -8.47
CA LEU A 140 -1.79 -1.67 -8.72
C LEU A 140 -2.28 -3.01 -9.30
N THR A 141 -3.30 -3.59 -8.67
CA THR A 141 -3.93 -4.86 -9.11
C THR A 141 -4.38 -4.80 -10.57
N GLN A 142 -4.93 -3.67 -11.00
CA GLN A 142 -5.42 -3.48 -12.36
C GLN A 142 -4.27 -3.36 -13.37
N VAL A 143 -3.24 -2.60 -13.04
CA VAL A 143 -2.12 -2.30 -13.95
C VAL A 143 -1.16 -3.48 -14.07
N GLU A 144 -0.93 -4.26 -13.01
CA GLU A 144 -0.08 -5.47 -13.06
C GLU A 144 -0.61 -6.57 -13.98
N ARG A 145 -1.93 -6.60 -14.20
CA ARG A 145 -2.57 -7.54 -15.14
C ARG A 145 -2.48 -7.10 -16.60
N ASP A 146 -1.84 -5.99 -16.89
CA ASP A 146 -1.66 -5.50 -18.26
C ASP A 146 -0.39 -6.08 -18.91
N THR A 147 -0.33 -6.01 -20.24
CA THR A 147 0.87 -6.31 -21.01
C THR A 147 1.56 -5.00 -21.38
N TYR A 148 2.85 -4.92 -21.09
CA TYR A 148 3.65 -3.70 -21.26
C TYR A 148 4.63 -3.84 -22.41
N GLU A 149 4.67 -2.84 -23.28
CA GLU A 149 5.53 -2.81 -24.45
C GLU A 149 6.15 -1.45 -24.70
N LYS A 150 7.19 -1.41 -25.54
CA LYS A 150 7.74 -0.16 -26.05
C LYS A 150 6.79 0.39 -27.12
N THR A 151 6.46 1.67 -27.01
CA THR A 151 5.66 2.42 -27.99
C THR A 151 6.41 3.69 -28.41
N GLU A 152 5.92 4.39 -29.43
CA GLU A 152 6.54 5.64 -29.92
C GLU A 152 6.62 6.73 -28.84
N VAL A 153 5.72 6.70 -27.86
CA VAL A 153 5.67 7.65 -26.74
C VAL A 153 6.52 7.22 -25.53
N THR A 154 7.09 6.02 -25.56
CA THR A 154 7.97 5.54 -24.48
C THR A 154 9.41 5.97 -24.72
N HIS A 155 10.04 6.53 -23.69
CA HIS A 155 11.47 6.88 -23.69
C HIS A 155 12.24 5.96 -22.72
N GLU A 156 13.56 6.06 -22.70
CA GLU A 156 14.46 5.12 -21.99
C GLU A 156 13.95 4.62 -20.63
N GLY A 157 13.76 3.31 -20.53
CA GLY A 157 13.32 2.59 -19.33
C GLY A 157 11.81 2.48 -19.12
N TRP A 158 10.99 3.19 -19.91
CA TRP A 158 9.53 3.14 -19.84
C TRP A 158 8.90 2.17 -20.83
N LEU A 159 7.77 1.60 -20.43
CA LEU A 159 6.87 0.79 -21.24
C LEU A 159 5.44 1.30 -21.04
N GLN A 160 4.56 1.04 -21.99
CA GLN A 160 3.15 1.39 -21.90
C GLN A 160 2.28 0.14 -21.88
N GLY A 161 1.29 0.13 -21.00
CA GLY A 161 0.29 -0.92 -20.89
C GLY A 161 -0.71 -0.86 -22.03
N ARG A 162 -0.91 -1.97 -22.74
CA ARG A 162 -1.80 -2.05 -23.92
C ARG A 162 -3.25 -1.72 -23.60
N ARG A 163 -3.76 -2.22 -22.48
CA ARG A 163 -5.18 -2.05 -22.10
C ARG A 163 -5.41 -0.76 -21.36
N THR A 164 -4.50 -0.38 -20.47
CA THR A 164 -4.70 0.71 -19.50
C THR A 164 -4.05 2.01 -19.92
N GLY A 165 -3.16 1.99 -20.93
CA GLY A 165 -2.33 3.14 -21.29
C GLY A 165 -1.34 3.56 -20.19
N CYS A 166 -1.23 2.78 -19.10
CA CYS A 166 -0.38 3.08 -17.95
C CYS A 166 1.10 2.99 -18.34
N MET A 167 1.90 3.92 -17.83
CA MET A 167 3.35 3.91 -18.00
C MET A 167 3.99 3.08 -16.89
N ARG A 168 4.90 2.19 -17.23
CA ARG A 168 5.67 1.36 -16.29
C ARG A 168 7.16 1.60 -16.46
N TYR A 169 7.85 1.87 -15.36
CA TYR A 169 9.31 1.96 -15.29
C TYR A 169 9.87 0.85 -14.41
N THR A 170 10.93 0.17 -14.88
CA THR A 170 11.60 -0.87 -14.10
C THR A 170 12.67 -0.25 -13.20
N LEU A 171 12.58 -0.48 -11.89
CA LEU A 171 13.47 0.09 -10.89
C LEU A 171 14.54 -0.92 -10.45
N GLY A 172 14.13 -2.04 -9.84
CA GLY A 172 15.04 -3.02 -9.25
C GLY A 172 15.80 -2.51 -8.02
N TRP A 173 15.27 -1.53 -7.30
CA TRP A 173 15.97 -0.90 -6.17
C TRP A 173 15.75 -1.69 -4.89
N VAL A 174 16.83 -1.96 -4.16
CA VAL A 174 16.75 -2.56 -2.82
C VAL A 174 16.87 -1.45 -1.79
N VAL A 175 15.86 -1.33 -0.92
CA VAL A 175 15.78 -0.30 0.12
C VAL A 175 15.68 -0.95 1.49
N THR A 176 16.44 -0.43 2.46
CA THR A 176 16.32 -0.83 3.86
C THR A 176 15.20 -0.05 4.52
N THR A 177 14.23 -0.73 5.11
CA THR A 177 13.05 -0.15 5.76
C THR A 177 13.04 -0.44 7.24
N HIS A 178 12.25 0.33 7.99
CA HIS A 178 12.09 0.16 9.43
C HIS A 178 10.61 -0.07 9.78
N PRO A 179 10.30 -1.07 10.61
CA PRO A 179 8.94 -1.26 11.11
C PRO A 179 8.49 -0.05 11.93
N ALA A 180 7.25 0.37 11.70
CA ALA A 180 6.62 1.44 12.47
C ALA A 180 5.16 1.12 12.74
N THR A 181 4.66 1.64 13.86
CA THR A 181 3.24 1.67 14.20
C THR A 181 2.82 3.13 14.26
N HIS A 182 1.82 3.49 13.47
CA HIS A 182 1.27 4.83 13.43
C HIS A 182 -0.14 4.80 13.98
N MET A 183 -0.45 5.79 14.83
CA MET A 183 -1.81 6.07 15.23
C MET A 183 -2.33 7.19 14.34
N GLN A 184 -3.60 7.12 13.96
CA GLN A 184 -4.24 8.31 13.42
C GLN A 184 -4.23 9.37 14.52
N ASP A 185 -3.66 10.54 14.24
CA ASP A 185 -3.76 11.71 15.11
C ASP A 185 -5.25 12.03 15.30
N SER A 186 -5.83 11.52 16.38
CA SER A 186 -7.05 12.10 16.93
C SER A 186 -6.62 13.37 17.65
N ILE A 187 -7.12 14.54 17.20
CA ILE A 187 -6.97 15.91 17.78
C ILE A 187 -5.82 16.68 17.07
N ASP A 188 -6.05 17.66 16.17
CA ASP A 188 -6.77 18.93 16.36
C ASP A 188 -7.70 19.33 15.19
N ARG A 189 -9.02 19.08 15.34
CA ARG A 189 -10.07 19.82 14.58
C ARG A 189 -11.01 20.59 15.51
N HIS A 190 -10.50 21.03 16.67
CA HIS A 190 -11.30 21.77 17.67
C HIS A 190 -10.61 23.03 18.22
N MET A 191 -9.54 23.55 17.59
CA MET A 191 -8.93 24.83 17.98
C MET A 191 -8.55 25.71 16.78
N GLN A 192 -9.45 25.84 15.79
CA GLN A 192 -9.30 26.86 14.73
C GLN A 192 -10.62 27.47 14.26
N GLU A 193 -11.71 27.33 15.02
CA GLU A 193 -12.96 28.06 14.78
C GLU A 193 -13.27 29.14 15.84
N ASP A 194 -12.44 29.33 16.87
CA ASP A 194 -12.69 30.31 17.96
C ASP A 194 -11.63 31.42 18.09
N SER A 195 -10.89 31.76 17.02
CA SER A 195 -9.92 32.87 17.06
C SER A 195 -10.05 33.93 15.98
N GLU A 196 -11.18 33.97 15.26
CA GLU A 196 -11.57 35.17 14.49
C GLU A 196 -13.01 35.54 14.83
N SER A 197 -13.16 36.24 15.96
CA SER A 197 -14.30 37.09 16.29
C SER A 197 -13.82 38.53 16.44
#